data_AF-A0A9E2FG57-F1
#
_entry.id   AF-A0A9E2FG57-F1
#
_cell.length_a   1.000
_cell.length_b   1.000
_cell.length_c   1.000
_cell.angle_alpha   90.00
_cell.angle_beta   90.00
_cell.angle_gamma   90.00
#
_symmetry.space_group_name_H-M   'P 1'
#
loop_
_entity.id
_entity.type
_entity.pdbx_description
1 polymer ?
#
loop_
_entity_poly.entity_id
_entity_poly.type
_entity_poly.pdbx_seq_one_letter_code
_entity_poly.pdbx_strand_id
1 'polypeptide(L)' 'MWKLNCFFEKAVKKDTDKEAIEAYKQAIRIKPDFALAHCNLGLTYLHLGDSGSALDEYKILKNIDTDLANKLFNLIHK' A
#
# COMPACT_ATOMS: atom_id res chain seq x y z
N MET A 1 -17.55 20.89 -21.20
CA MET A 1 -17.80 19.44 -21.08
C MET A 1 -16.55 18.71 -20.54
N TRP A 2 -15.95 19.16 -19.42
CA TRP A 2 -14.66 18.62 -18.89
C TRP A 2 -14.68 18.29 -17.38
N LYS A 3 -15.85 18.15 -16.75
CA LYS A 3 -15.95 17.75 -15.33
C LYS A 3 -16.04 16.23 -15.10
N LEU A 4 -16.23 15.43 -16.15
CA LEU A 4 -16.40 13.97 -16.02
C LEU A 4 -15.10 13.21 -15.73
N ASN A 5 -13.94 13.73 -16.13
CA ASN A 5 -12.67 13.00 -16.04
C ASN A 5 -12.17 12.86 -14.59
N CYS A 6 -12.49 13.81 -13.71
CA CYS A 6 -12.06 13.78 -12.31
C CYS A 6 -12.85 12.77 -11.46
N PHE A 7 -14.11 12.48 -11.82
CA PHE A 7 -14.93 11.48 -11.11
C PHE A 7 -14.60 10.05 -11.56
N PHE A 8 -14.35 9.83 -12.85
CA PHE A 8 -13.96 8.51 -13.35
C PHE A 8 -12.57 8.09 -12.85
N GLU A 9 -11.58 8.99 -12.85
CA GLU A 9 -10.25 8.67 -12.28
C GLU A 9 -10.32 8.37 -10.78
N LYS A 10 -11.12 9.12 -10.00
CA LYS A 10 -11.28 8.83 -8.56
C LYS A 10 -12.00 7.51 -8.28
N ALA A 11 -13.01 7.15 -9.09
CA ALA A 11 -13.75 5.91 -8.93
C ALA A 11 -12.91 4.69 -9.35
N VAL A 12 -12.23 4.75 -10.50
CA VAL A 12 -11.32 3.69 -10.97
C VAL A 12 -10.19 3.46 -9.99
N LYS A 13 -9.58 4.54 -9.46
CA LYS A 13 -8.46 4.43 -8.51
C LYS A 13 -8.84 3.73 -7.21
N LYS A 14 -10.06 3.98 -6.71
CA LYS A 14 -10.56 3.40 -5.47
C LYS A 14 -10.89 1.91 -5.58
N ASP A 15 -11.37 1.44 -6.74
CA ASP A 15 -11.58 0.01 -7.00
C ASP A 15 -10.24 -0.73 -7.17
N THR A 16 -9.26 -0.12 -7.86
CA THR A 16 -7.94 -0.74 -8.03
C THR A 16 -7.16 -0.89 -6.71
N ASP A 17 -7.40 -0.05 -5.71
CA ASP A 17 -6.71 -0.15 -4.41
C ASP A 17 -7.06 -1.46 -3.68
N LYS A 18 -8.32 -1.92 -3.76
CA LYS A 18 -8.74 -3.18 -3.13
C LYS A 18 -8.16 -4.39 -3.86
N GLU A 19 -8.15 -4.35 -5.18
CA GLU A 19 -7.59 -5.42 -6.02
C GLU A 19 -6.07 -5.51 -5.84
N ALA A 20 -5.39 -4.37 -5.70
CA ALA A 20 -3.97 -4.30 -5.38
C ALA A 20 -3.66 -4.92 -4.02
N ILE A 21 -4.46 -4.62 -2.98
CA ILE A 21 -4.32 -5.26 -1.66
C ILE A 21 -4.41 -6.78 -1.78
N GLU A 22 -5.38 -7.29 -2.53
CA GLU A 22 -5.54 -8.74 -2.68
C GLU A 22 -4.37 -9.35 -3.44
N ALA A 23 -3.89 -8.72 -4.52
CA ALA A 23 -2.71 -9.16 -5.26
C ALA A 23 -1.46 -9.21 -4.38
N TYR A 24 -1.22 -8.18 -3.55
CA TYR A 24 -0.08 -8.17 -2.63
C TYR A 24 -0.24 -9.22 -1.52
N LYS A 25 -1.45 -9.44 -0.99
CA LYS A 25 -1.71 -10.53 -0.04
C LYS A 25 -1.42 -11.90 -0.64
N GLN A 26 -1.78 -12.14 -1.89
CA GLN A 26 -1.40 -13.39 -2.58
C GLN A 26 0.12 -13.49 -2.76
N ALA A 27 0.80 -12.38 -3.10
CA ALA A 27 2.27 -12.36 -3.18
C ALA A 27 2.92 -12.69 -1.83
N ILE A 28 2.40 -12.13 -0.73
CA ILE A 28 2.86 -12.42 0.65
C ILE A 28 2.58 -13.88 1.03
N ARG A 29 1.46 -14.47 0.58
CA ARG A 29 1.19 -15.90 0.77
C ARG A 29 2.20 -16.80 0.09
N ILE A 30 2.65 -16.43 -1.12
CA ILE A 30 3.64 -17.20 -1.87
C ILE A 30 5.04 -16.97 -1.29
N LYS A 31 5.36 -15.72 -0.96
CA LYS A 31 6.65 -15.31 -0.39
C LYS A 31 6.42 -14.30 0.74
N PRO A 32 6.37 -14.77 2.00
CA PRO A 32 6.16 -13.89 3.15
C PRO A 32 7.35 -12.95 3.43
N ASP A 33 8.50 -13.22 2.81
CA ASP A 33 9.70 -12.40 2.90
C ASP A 33 9.83 -11.39 1.75
N PHE A 34 8.72 -11.07 1.07
CA PHE A 34 8.74 -10.17 -0.08
C PHE A 34 8.54 -8.71 0.35
N ALA A 35 9.65 -8.05 0.72
CA ALA A 35 9.67 -6.67 1.21
C ALA A 35 8.90 -5.67 0.33
N LEU A 36 9.00 -5.81 -1.00
CA LEU A 36 8.30 -4.94 -1.95
C LEU A 36 6.77 -5.09 -1.89
N ALA A 37 6.25 -6.31 -1.68
CA ALA A 37 4.81 -6.49 -1.53
C ALA A 37 4.29 -5.87 -0.24
N HIS A 38 5.00 -6.04 0.89
CA HIS A 38 4.65 -5.36 2.14
C HIS A 38 4.68 -3.84 1.98
N CYS A 39 5.63 -3.30 1.23
CA CYS A 39 5.75 -1.86 1.02
C CYS A 39 4.60 -1.34 0.18
N ASN A 40 4.35 -1.96 -0.96
CA ASN A 40 3.26 -1.57 -1.83
C ASN A 40 1.90 -1.73 -1.14
N LEU A 41 1.73 -2.77 -0.33
CA LEU A 41 0.53 -2.96 0.49
C LEU A 41 0.34 -1.82 1.50
N GLY A 42 1.42 -1.43 2.21
CA GLY A 42 1.41 -0.26 3.09
C GLY A 42 1.11 1.06 2.36
N LEU A 43 1.64 1.26 1.15
CA LEU A 43 1.33 2.42 0.31
C LEU A 43 -0.14 2.45 -0.11
N THR A 44 -0.70 1.29 -0.47
CA THR A 44 -2.12 1.18 -0.81
C THR A 44 -3.00 1.48 0.40
N TYR A 45 -2.63 1.02 1.60
CA TYR A 45 -3.31 1.39 2.84
C TYR A 45 -3.24 2.90 3.11
N LEU A 46 -2.09 3.54 2.90
CA LEU A 46 -1.96 5.00 3.00
C LEU A 46 -2.84 5.74 2.00
N HIS A 47 -2.92 5.28 0.76
CA HIS A 47 -3.83 5.86 -0.24
C HIS A 47 -5.30 5.75 0.16
N LEU A 48 -5.68 4.68 0.87
CA LEU A 48 -7.02 4.49 1.43
C LEU A 48 -7.26 5.31 2.70
N GLY A 49 -6.23 5.96 3.26
CA GLY A 49 -6.30 6.69 4.52
C GLY A 49 -6.21 5.80 5.76
N ASP A 50 -5.85 4.53 5.60
CA ASP A 50 -5.65 3.58 6.70
C ASP A 50 -4.18 3.54 7.12
N SER A 51 -3.78 4.53 7.91
CA SER A 51 -2.44 4.61 8.49
C SER A 51 -2.17 3.49 9.51
N GLY A 52 -3.21 2.88 10.09
CA GLY A 52 -3.08 1.79 11.06
C GLY A 52 -2.53 0.53 10.41
N SER A 53 -3.18 0.09 9.32
CA SER A 53 -2.74 -1.08 8.55
C SER A 53 -1.35 -0.85 7.93
N ALA A 54 -1.05 0.37 7.46
CA ALA A 54 0.27 0.70 6.93
C ALA A 54 1.39 0.58 7.98
N LEU A 55 1.10 0.92 9.25
CA LEU A 55 2.06 0.81 10.34
C LEU A 55 2.37 -0.65 10.69
N ASP A 56 1.39 -1.54 10.57
CA ASP A 56 1.60 -2.97 10.79
C ASP A 56 2.48 -3.58 9.69
N GLU A 57 2.25 -3.20 8.42
CA GLU A 57 3.13 -3.59 7.33
C GLU A 57 4.56 -3.06 7.53
N TYR A 58 4.71 -1.81 7.99
CA TYR A 58 6.01 -1.24 8.36
C TYR A 58 6.75 -2.08 9.41
N LYS A 59 6.07 -2.59 10.45
CA LYS A 59 6.71 -3.42 11.49
C LYS A 59 7.25 -4.72 10.92
N ILE A 60 6.53 -5.34 9.98
CA ILE A 60 6.96 -6.56 9.30
C ILE A 60 8.19 -6.22 8.43
N LEU A 61 8.07 -5.18 7.62
CA LEU A 61 9.13 -4.69 6.74
C LEU A 61 10.42 -4.37 7.51
N LYS A 62 10.31 -3.77 8.70
CA LYS A 62 11.47 -3.44 9.54
C LYS A 62 12.36 -4.64 9.85
N ASN A 63 11.78 -5.84 9.96
CA ASN A 63 12.51 -7.08 10.22
C ASN A 63 13.08 -7.73 8.95
N ILE A 64 12.57 -7.35 7.77
CA ILE A 64 13.00 -7.88 6.46
C ILE A 64 14.03 -6.93 5.83
N ASP A 65 13.62 -5.69 5.62
CA ASP A 65 14.40 -4.61 5.01
C ASP A 65 14.10 -3.28 5.70
N THR A 66 15.07 -2.83 6.50
CA THR A 66 14.95 -1.59 7.28
C THR A 66 14.95 -0.34 6.41
N ASP A 67 15.62 -0.32 5.25
CA ASP A 67 15.68 0.86 4.38
C ASP A 67 14.29 1.15 3.78
N LEU A 68 13.67 0.08 3.30
CA LEU A 68 12.37 0.11 2.68
C LEU A 68 11.26 0.39 3.74
N ALA A 69 11.46 -0.08 4.97
CA ALA A 69 10.62 0.26 6.12
C ALA A 69 10.68 1.76 6.45
N ASN A 70 11.88 2.34 6.51
CA ASN A 70 12.06 3.78 6.78
C ASN A 70 11.38 4.64 5.71
N LYS A 71 11.44 4.21 4.44
CA LYS A 71 10.74 4.88 3.34
C LYS A 71 9.23 4.87 3.55
N LEU A 72 8.65 3.71 3.90
CA LEU A 72 7.22 3.61 4.18
C LEU A 72 6.84 4.46 5.41
N PHE A 73 7.63 4.41 6.49
CA PHE A 73 7.42 5.19 7.70
C PHE A 73 7.43 6.71 7.44
N ASN A 74 8.38 7.20 6.66
CA ASN A 74 8.43 8.60 6.26
C ASN A 74 7.19 9.03 5.49
N LEU A 75 6.54 8.13 4.74
CA LEU A 75 5.28 8.40 4.04
C LEU A 75 4.06 8.37 4.97
N ILE A 76 4.08 7.54 6.02
CA ILE A 76 3.04 7.52 7.06
C ILE A 76 3.05 8.85 7.84
N HIS A 77 4.23 9.41 8.09
CA HIS A 77 4.42 10.60 8.93
C HIS A 77 4.56 11.93 8.15
N LYS A 78 4.32 11.94 6.84
CA LYS A 78 4.39 13.13 5.98
C LYS A 78 3.02 13.73 5.74
#